data_AF-A0A8J6U6F5-F1
#
_entry.id   AF-A0A8J6U6F5-F1
#
_cell.length_a   1.000
_cell.length_b   1.000
_cell.length_c   1.000
_cell.angle_alpha   90.00
_cell.angle_beta   90.00
_cell.angle_gamma   90.00
#
_symmetry.space_group_name_H-M   'P 1'
#
loop_
_entity.id
_entity.type
_entity.pdbx_description
1 polymer ?
#
loop_
_entity_poly.entity_id
_entity_poly.type
_entity_poly.pdbx_seq_one_letter_code
_entity_poly.pdbx_strand_id
1 'polypeptide(L)'
;MSNDFERALARVQNDYEFYVECQTNPAEALAAYDLTPEERSALTDPEKLAERLARGVRITISGTHDWVNRAAPGKRTRDEAGRDAKIAAEVEAIRQAGTDAERTAAAVRLMELVD
;
A
#
# COMPACT_ATOMS: atom_id res chain seq x y z
N MET A 1 -6.00 4.76 -26.89
CA MET A 1 -4.85 4.90 -25.97
C MET A 1 -3.63 5.08 -26.84
N SER A 2 -2.80 6.07 -26.53
CA SER A 2 -1.56 6.30 -27.27
C SER A 2 -0.54 5.19 -26.96
N ASN A 3 0.24 4.77 -27.96
CA ASN A 3 1.27 3.74 -27.79
C ASN A 3 2.30 4.13 -26.70
N ASP A 4 2.58 5.44 -26.58
CA ASP A 4 3.44 5.97 -25.54
C ASP A 4 2.85 5.91 -24.13
N PHE A 5 1.51 5.99 -23.99
CA PHE A 5 0.87 5.80 -22.68
C PHE A 5 1.00 4.35 -22.20
N GLU A 6 0.80 3.37 -23.09
CA GLU A 6 0.97 1.96 -22.76
C GLU A 6 2.42 1.64 -22.40
N ARG A 7 3.40 2.22 -23.12
CA ARG A 7 4.83 2.07 -22.82
C ARG A 7 5.21 2.69 -21.48
N ALA A 8 4.75 3.91 -21.20
CA ALA A 8 4.98 4.57 -19.93
C ALA A 8 4.33 3.81 -18.77
N LEU A 9 3.09 3.34 -18.96
CA LEU A 9 2.37 2.54 -17.97
C LEU A 9 3.07 1.20 -17.69
N ALA A 10 3.54 0.51 -18.73
CA ALA A 10 4.31 -0.73 -18.58
C ALA A 10 5.62 -0.48 -17.82
N ARG A 11 6.29 0.66 -18.07
CA ARG A 11 7.49 1.03 -17.33
C ARG A 11 7.18 1.33 -15.87
N VAL A 12 6.13 2.11 -15.58
CA VAL A 12 5.66 2.38 -14.20
C VAL A 12 5.41 1.08 -13.43
N GLN A 13 4.91 0.03 -14.08
CA GLN A 13 4.65 -1.25 -13.41
C GLN A 13 5.90 -2.08 -13.11
N ASN A 14 6.99 -1.90 -13.86
CA ASN A 14 8.18 -2.76 -13.79
C ASN A 14 9.43 -2.04 -13.24
N ASP A 15 9.41 -0.71 -13.13
CA ASP A 15 10.56 0.12 -12.79
C ASP A 15 10.24 1.03 -11.59
N TYR A 16 10.76 0.64 -10.41
CA TYR A 16 10.50 1.35 -9.15
C TYR A 16 10.93 2.82 -9.18
N GLU A 17 12.12 3.06 -9.70
CA GLU A 17 12.69 4.39 -9.76
C GLU A 17 11.85 5.28 -10.68
N PHE A 18 11.39 4.75 -11.81
CA PHE A 18 10.57 5.49 -12.76
C PHE A 18 9.24 5.97 -12.18
N TYR A 19 8.54 5.16 -11.40
CA TYR A 19 7.31 5.62 -10.72
C TYR A 19 7.63 6.68 -9.68
N VAL A 20 8.69 6.53 -8.88
CA VAL A 20 9.07 7.55 -7.89
C VAL A 20 9.39 8.87 -8.59
N GLU A 21 10.08 8.83 -9.72
CA GLU A 21 10.33 9.99 -10.57
C GLU A 21 9.02 10.57 -11.14
N CYS A 22 8.06 9.74 -11.56
CA CYS A 22 6.74 10.23 -11.98
C CYS A 22 5.98 10.96 -10.85
N GLN A 23 6.21 10.60 -9.59
CA GLN A 23 5.57 11.24 -8.43
C GLN A 23 6.31 12.50 -7.97
N THR A 24 7.63 12.55 -8.11
CA THR A 24 8.48 13.63 -7.58
C THR A 24 8.84 14.67 -8.65
N ASN A 25 9.06 14.24 -9.89
CA ASN A 25 9.41 15.09 -11.03
C ASN A 25 8.75 14.60 -12.35
N PRO A 26 7.42 14.73 -12.45
CA PRO A 26 6.66 14.21 -13.59
C PRO A 26 7.01 14.84 -14.93
N ALA A 27 7.46 16.09 -14.93
CA ALA A 27 7.79 16.81 -16.16
C ALA A 27 9.01 16.19 -16.86
N GLU A 28 10.01 15.78 -16.08
CA GLU A 28 11.23 15.16 -16.59
C GLU A 28 11.03 13.68 -16.90
N ALA A 29 10.40 12.94 -15.98
CA ALA A 29 10.15 11.51 -16.14
C ALA A 29 9.29 11.20 -17.39
N LEU A 30 8.32 12.05 -17.67
CA LEU A 30 7.37 11.87 -18.78
C LEU A 30 7.73 12.70 -20.02
N ALA A 31 8.86 13.42 -20.02
CA ALA A 31 9.30 14.24 -21.17
C ALA A 31 9.55 13.40 -22.43
N ALA A 32 9.96 12.14 -22.27
CA ALA A 32 10.26 11.23 -23.37
C ALA A 32 9.01 10.61 -24.02
N TYR A 33 7.81 10.89 -23.52
CA TYR A 33 6.56 10.31 -24.00
C TYR A 33 5.61 11.40 -24.49
N ASP A 34 5.00 11.18 -25.66
CA ASP A 34 3.97 12.08 -26.18
C ASP A 34 2.62 11.76 -25.53
N LEU A 35 2.44 12.28 -24.30
CA LEU A 35 1.26 12.04 -23.48
C LEU A 35 0.33 13.24 -23.49
N THR A 36 -0.96 12.97 -23.64
CA THR A 36 -2.00 13.96 -23.38
C THR A 36 -2.00 14.40 -21.90
N PRO A 37 -2.57 15.57 -21.57
CA PRO A 37 -2.69 16.01 -20.18
C PRO A 37 -3.44 15.00 -19.28
N GLU A 38 -4.43 14.30 -19.84
CA GLU A 38 -5.19 13.26 -19.13
C GLU A 38 -4.33 12.02 -18.85
N GLU A 39 -3.58 11.55 -19.85
CA GLU A 39 -2.66 10.41 -19.72
C GLU A 39 -1.53 10.72 -18.73
N ARG A 40 -0.98 11.94 -18.79
CA ARG A 40 0.01 12.41 -17.83
C ARG A 40 -0.56 12.42 -16.43
N SER A 41 -1.75 12.99 -16.23
CA SER A 41 -2.40 12.97 -14.91
C SER A 41 -2.66 11.55 -14.42
N ALA A 42 -2.93 10.59 -15.29
CA ALA A 42 -3.17 9.21 -14.90
C ALA A 42 -1.91 8.48 -14.39
N LEU A 43 -0.71 8.90 -14.83
CA LEU A 43 0.57 8.30 -14.39
C LEU A 43 1.15 8.99 -13.14
N THR A 44 0.81 10.26 -12.93
CA THR A 44 1.35 11.06 -11.82
C THR A 44 0.45 11.06 -10.59
N ASP A 45 -0.83 10.69 -10.74
CA ASP A 45 -1.79 10.61 -9.65
C ASP A 45 -1.94 9.13 -9.20
N PRO A 46 -1.51 8.78 -7.97
CA PRO A 46 -1.56 7.40 -7.48
C PRO A 46 -2.97 6.79 -7.51
N GLU A 47 -4.01 7.57 -7.25
CA GLU A 47 -5.39 7.06 -7.22
C GLU A 47 -5.88 6.74 -8.63
N LYS A 48 -5.61 7.64 -9.60
CA LYS A 48 -5.95 7.41 -11.00
C LYS A 48 -5.12 6.27 -11.61
N LEU A 49 -3.85 6.18 -11.23
CA LEU A 49 -2.98 5.10 -11.65
C LEU A 49 -3.52 3.75 -11.15
N ALA A 50 -3.90 3.67 -9.87
CA ALA A 50 -4.53 2.49 -9.29
C ALA A 50 -5.83 2.10 -10.02
N GLU A 51 -6.70 3.08 -10.33
CA GLU A 51 -7.93 2.84 -11.10
C GLU A 51 -7.63 2.27 -12.49
N ARG A 52 -6.60 2.79 -13.18
CA ARG A 52 -6.19 2.32 -14.50
C ARG A 52 -5.59 0.91 -14.46
N LEU A 53 -4.88 0.56 -13.39
CA LEU A 53 -4.27 -0.76 -13.20
C LEU A 53 -5.29 -1.83 -12.78
N ALA A 54 -6.25 -1.47 -11.92
CA ALA A 54 -7.30 -2.36 -11.44
C ALA A 54 -8.22 -2.92 -12.56
N ARG A 55 -8.29 -2.23 -13.71
CA ARG A 55 -9.14 -2.63 -14.84
C ARG A 55 -8.52 -3.65 -15.80
N GLY A 56 -7.32 -4.17 -15.55
CA GLY A 56 -6.81 -5.26 -16.41
C GLY A 56 -5.38 -5.74 -16.24
N VAL A 57 -4.58 -5.21 -15.31
CA VAL A 57 -3.18 -5.65 -15.20
C VAL A 57 -2.87 -6.11 -13.77
N ARG A 58 -2.76 -7.43 -13.62
CA ARG A 58 -2.23 -8.05 -12.41
C ARG A 58 -0.74 -7.73 -12.36
N ILE A 59 -0.41 -6.72 -11.57
CA ILE A 59 0.96 -6.31 -11.33
C ILE A 59 1.69 -7.49 -10.68
N THR A 60 2.57 -8.15 -11.44
CA THR A 60 3.39 -9.25 -10.92
C THR A 60 4.73 -8.65 -10.53
N ILE A 61 4.78 -7.95 -9.41
CA ILE A 61 6.04 -7.45 -8.88
C ILE A 61 6.77 -8.62 -8.23
N SER A 62 8.01 -8.84 -8.67
CA SER A 62 8.92 -9.78 -8.02
C SER A 62 9.05 -9.40 -6.55
N GLY A 63 8.48 -10.24 -5.68
CA GLY A 63 8.74 -10.22 -4.24
C GLY A 63 8.51 -8.87 -3.55
N THR A 64 7.33 -8.74 -2.94
CA THR A 64 7.18 -8.15 -1.59
C THR A 64 6.74 -6.68 -1.46
N HIS A 65 6.46 -5.88 -2.50
CA HIS A 65 5.91 -4.52 -2.27
C HIS A 65 4.87 -4.03 -3.29
N ASP A 66 3.61 -3.92 -2.85
CA ASP A 66 2.47 -3.34 -3.58
C ASP A 66 2.42 -1.81 -3.37
N TRP A 67 3.38 -1.12 -3.95
CA TRP A 67 3.60 0.33 -3.88
C TRP A 67 2.53 1.24 -4.53
N VAL A 68 1.70 0.73 -5.46
CA VAL A 68 0.54 1.47 -6.01
C VAL A 68 -0.63 1.44 -5.01
N ASN A 69 -0.67 0.43 -4.15
CA ASN A 69 -1.42 0.46 -2.90
C ASN A 69 -0.55 1.13 -1.82
N ARG A 70 -0.16 2.40 -2.02
CA ARG A 70 0.07 3.26 -0.85
C ARG A 70 -1.29 3.39 -0.19
N ALA A 71 -1.59 2.46 0.71
CA ALA A 71 -2.89 2.21 1.30
C ALA A 71 -3.71 3.52 1.36
N ALA A 72 -4.64 3.70 0.42
CA ALA A 72 -5.91 4.29 0.82
C ALA A 72 -6.26 3.50 2.09
N PRO A 73 -6.42 4.15 3.27
CA PRO A 73 -6.55 3.45 4.53
C PRO A 73 -7.57 2.36 4.26
N GLY A 74 -7.07 1.12 4.20
CA GLY A 74 -7.88 0.02 3.72
C GLY A 74 -9.15 0.12 4.53
N LYS A 75 -10.32 -0.10 3.91
CA LYS A 75 -11.50 -0.40 4.71
C LYS A 75 -11.10 -1.63 5.50
N ARG A 76 -10.50 -1.41 6.70
CA ARG A 76 -10.16 -2.40 7.69
C ARG A 76 -11.46 -3.15 7.78
N THR A 77 -11.42 -4.41 7.39
CA THR A 77 -12.59 -5.23 7.62
C THR A 77 -12.89 -5.10 9.12
N ARG A 78 -14.17 -5.05 9.49
CA ARG A 78 -14.57 -4.83 10.89
C ARG A 78 -13.83 -5.77 11.85
N ASP A 79 -13.41 -6.92 11.34
CA ASP A 79 -12.66 -7.97 12.00
C ASP A 79 -11.18 -7.58 12.25
N GLU A 80 -10.49 -6.92 11.32
CA GLU A 80 -9.11 -6.43 11.50
C GLU A 80 -9.04 -5.27 12.49
N ALA A 81 -9.98 -4.32 12.41
CA ALA A 81 -10.07 -3.22 13.38
C ALA A 81 -10.38 -3.75 14.80
N GLY A 82 -11.19 -4.81 14.89
CA GLY A 82 -11.47 -5.49 16.15
C GLY A 82 -10.27 -6.25 16.71
N ARG A 83 -9.42 -6.83 15.86
CA ARG A 83 -8.18 -7.52 16.27
C ARG A 83 -7.16 -6.52 16.81
N ASP A 84 -6.95 -5.39 16.14
CA ASP A 84 -6.02 -4.33 16.59
C ASP A 84 -6.43 -3.76 17.97
N ALA A 85 -7.72 -3.55 18.19
CA ALA A 85 -8.23 -3.06 19.48
C ALA A 85 -8.00 -4.08 20.61
N LYS A 86 -8.14 -5.38 20.33
CA LYS A 86 -7.86 -6.45 21.30
C LYS A 86 -6.37 -6.56 21.62
N ILE A 87 -5.51 -6.47 20.60
CA ILE A 87 -4.06 -6.44 20.78
C ILE A 87 -3.66 -5.25 21.66
N ALA A 88 -4.18 -4.06 21.38
CA ALA A 88 -3.91 -2.87 22.19
C ALA A 88 -4.36 -3.04 23.65
N ALA A 89 -5.54 -3.63 23.87
CA ALA A 89 -6.06 -3.90 25.22
C ALA A 89 -5.18 -4.89 26.00
N GLU A 90 -4.70 -5.97 25.38
CA GLU A 90 -3.83 -6.94 26.05
C GLU A 90 -2.43 -6.36 26.33
N VAL A 91 -1.88 -5.52 25.43
CA VAL A 91 -0.63 -4.81 25.69
C VAL A 91 -0.76 -3.86 26.89
N GLU A 92 -1.87 -3.13 26.99
CA GLU A 92 -2.13 -2.29 28.16
C GLU A 92 -2.36 -3.12 29.44
N ALA A 93 -3.00 -4.28 29.35
CA ALA A 93 -3.14 -5.20 30.48
C ALA A 93 -1.79 -5.72 30.98
N ILE A 94 -0.84 -6.02 30.08
CA ILE A 94 0.55 -6.38 30.43
C ILE A 94 1.26 -5.23 31.15
N ARG A 95 1.07 -3.99 30.67
CA ARG A 95 1.69 -2.78 31.23
C ARG A 95 1.13 -2.42 32.61
N GLN A 96 -0.17 -2.63 32.83
CA GLN A 96 -0.86 -2.32 34.08
C GLN A 96 -0.85 -3.48 35.09
N ALA A 97 -0.39 -4.66 34.68
CA ALA A 97 -0.33 -5.83 35.55
C ALA A 97 0.53 -5.56 36.80
N GLY A 98 -0.12 -5.62 37.96
CA GLY A 98 0.53 -5.48 39.26
C GLY A 98 1.22 -6.76 39.73
N THR A 99 0.90 -7.89 39.10
CA THR A 99 1.48 -9.20 39.44
C THR A 99 1.99 -9.94 38.19
N ASP A 100 2.98 -10.81 38.38
CA ASP A 100 3.54 -11.61 37.29
C ASP A 100 2.52 -12.62 36.73
N ALA A 101 1.55 -13.06 37.54
CA ALA A 101 0.46 -13.94 37.09
C ALA A 101 -0.46 -13.23 36.09
N GLU A 102 -0.86 -11.98 36.38
CA GLU A 102 -1.68 -11.16 35.48
C GLU A 102 -0.93 -10.82 34.18
N ARG A 103 0.37 -10.52 34.29
CA ARG A 103 1.23 -10.24 33.13
C ARG A 103 1.36 -11.46 32.22
N THR A 104 1.57 -12.64 32.80
CA THR A 104 1.69 -13.90 32.05
C THR A 104 0.38 -14.26 31.36
N ALA A 105 -0.76 -14.12 32.05
CA ALA A 105 -2.07 -14.39 31.47
C ALA A 105 -2.40 -13.46 30.29
N ALA A 106 -2.05 -12.17 30.39
CA ALA A 106 -2.21 -11.21 29.30
C ALA A 106 -1.24 -11.48 28.13
N ALA A 107 0.00 -11.89 28.42
CA ALA A 107 0.97 -12.27 27.38
C ALA A 107 0.54 -13.51 26.59
N VAL A 108 -0.06 -14.52 27.23
CA VAL A 108 -0.59 -15.71 26.55
C VAL A 108 -1.75 -15.34 25.63
N ARG A 109 -2.72 -14.55 26.10
CA ARG A 109 -3.83 -14.07 25.25
C ARG A 109 -3.36 -13.23 24.09
N LEU A 110 -2.30 -12.43 24.29
CA LEU A 110 -1.67 -11.68 23.22
C LEU A 110 -1.08 -12.63 22.18
N MET A 111 -0.33 -13.67 22.59
CA MET A 111 0.24 -14.66 21.66
C MET A 111 -0.84 -15.36 20.81
N GLU A 112 -1.97 -15.75 21.40
CA GLU A 112 -3.09 -16.37 20.67
C GLU A 112 -3.79 -15.42 19.67
N LEU A 113 -3.63 -14.09 19.82
CA LEU A 113 -4.18 -13.09 18.90
C LEU A 113 -3.27 -12.79 17.70
N VAL A 114 -1.96 -13.06 17.83
CA VAL A 114 -0.96 -12.78 16.78
C VAL A 114 -0.54 -14.01 15.96
N ASP A 115 -0.91 -15.22 16.39
CA ASP A 115 -0.90 -16.44 15.57
C ASP A 115 -2.02 -16.42 14.49
#